data_AF-A0A1F6B2R1-F1
#
_entry.id   AF-A0A1F6B2R1-F1
#
_cell.length_a   1.000
_cell.length_b   1.000
_cell.length_c   1.000
_cell.angle_alpha   90.00
_cell.angle_beta   90.00
_cell.angle_gamma   90.00
#
_symmetry.space_group_name_H-M   'P 1'
#
loop_
_entity.id
_entity.type
_entity.pdbx_description
1 polymer ?
#
loop_
_entity_poly.entity_id
_entity_poly.type
_entity_poly.pdbx_seq_one_letter_code
_entity_poly.pdbx_strand_id
1 'polypeptide(L)'
;MITPENSSTSQINHLVSPTLLLNTSWQIYKKKWKTLIKLLIFFKLLYLPVILYQPISTLSKSFFTHPSISIAIIIIIYIIYSSFILSLETIALILYLASENEKTDIKNLFKSSLSLIFPYWWLLSLEILIFMGGFIFFFVPGLIFLIWFSFSAYLLILENIKGINALFVSKELVKERFWEVTGRIFVISVISLLFSLFISLISNIPKLITLFSNPEVFFSSLTASASQTQNVQPLPFTHVLKNFIIMTFQSITISSFAVIYNILLYRNAKSVYGKAYPQPAKKSKLLMMLPAIIALLTVILLFGIVIFFVVFNPLRSPYPSSLSPSGFTYPTRIPTP
;
A
#
# COMPACT_ATOMS: atom_id res chain seq x y z
N MET A 1 9.15 32.37 11.91
CA MET A 1 8.31 32.96 12.96
C MET A 1 7.15 33.63 12.24
N ILE A 2 5.95 33.07 12.34
CA ILE A 2 4.69 33.75 12.06
C ILE A 2 3.81 33.31 13.22
N THR A 3 3.72 34.16 14.22
CA THR A 3 2.65 34.14 15.21
C THR A 3 1.39 34.62 14.49
N PRO A 4 0.27 33.87 14.49
CA PRO A 4 -1.01 34.43 14.12
C PRO A 4 -1.67 34.92 15.40
N GLU A 5 -1.28 36.11 15.84
CA GLU A 5 -2.10 36.87 16.80
C GLU A 5 -2.66 38.07 16.03
N ASN A 6 -3.98 38.23 16.12
CA ASN A 6 -4.83 39.19 15.40
C ASN A 6 -5.16 38.92 13.92
N SER A 7 -6.03 37.93 13.71
CA SER A 7 -7.27 38.24 12.98
C SER A 7 -8.41 37.53 13.70
N SER A 8 -9.41 38.32 14.12
CA SER A 8 -10.75 37.94 14.56
C SER A 8 -11.08 36.45 14.49
N THR A 9 -11.49 35.90 15.63
CA THR A 9 -12.28 34.68 15.81
C THR A 9 -13.62 34.75 15.04
N SER A 10 -13.57 34.91 13.72
CA SER A 10 -14.64 34.40 12.87
C SER A 10 -14.55 32.89 12.99
N GLN A 11 -15.59 32.25 13.51
CA GLN A 11 -15.74 30.80 13.42
C GLN A 11 -15.45 30.41 11.97
N ILE A 12 -14.31 29.76 11.73
CA ILE A 12 -13.94 29.31 10.39
C ILE A 12 -14.88 28.14 10.10
N ASN A 13 -16.06 28.43 9.57
CA ASN A 13 -17.08 27.42 9.30
C ASN A 13 -16.77 26.60 8.04
N HIS A 14 -15.66 26.83 7.36
CA HIS A 14 -15.29 26.20 6.10
C HIS A 14 -13.83 25.73 6.10
N LEU A 15 -13.54 24.61 5.45
CA LEU A 15 -12.14 24.16 5.32
C LEU A 15 -11.32 25.12 4.45
N VAL A 16 -10.05 25.27 4.80
CA VAL A 16 -9.06 26.09 4.07
C VAL A 16 -9.02 25.70 2.59
N SER A 17 -8.75 26.68 1.73
CA SER A 17 -8.71 26.48 0.28
C SER A 17 -7.60 25.48 -0.12
N PRO A 18 -7.83 24.65 -1.16
CA PRO A 18 -6.83 23.67 -1.60
C PRO A 18 -5.51 24.31 -2.01
N THR A 19 -5.54 25.48 -2.63
CA THR A 19 -4.35 26.22 -3.06
C THR A 19 -3.52 26.72 -1.88
N LEU A 20 -4.17 27.22 -0.82
CA LEU A 20 -3.46 27.64 0.39
C LEU A 20 -2.83 26.44 1.11
N LEU A 21 -3.54 25.31 1.19
CA LEU A 21 -3.00 24.07 1.73
C LEU A 21 -1.77 23.62 0.92
N LEU A 22 -1.85 23.61 -0.42
CA LEU A 22 -0.72 23.24 -1.28
C LEU A 22 0.48 24.18 -1.11
N ASN A 23 0.27 25.49 -1.09
CA ASN A 23 1.34 26.47 -0.90
C ASN A 23 1.98 26.30 0.49
N THR A 24 1.17 26.18 1.54
CA THR A 24 1.67 25.97 2.90
C THR A 24 2.47 24.66 3.02
N SER A 25 1.96 23.58 2.43
CA SER A 25 2.67 22.30 2.35
C SER A 25 4.01 22.43 1.63
N TRP A 26 4.04 23.17 0.52
CA TRP A 26 5.26 23.40 -0.25
C TRP A 26 6.30 24.21 0.53
N GLN A 27 5.87 25.22 1.29
CA GLN A 27 6.78 25.99 2.13
C GLN A 27 7.35 25.14 3.27
N ILE A 28 6.53 24.32 3.93
CA ILE A 28 7.00 23.39 4.97
C ILE A 28 7.96 22.36 4.38
N TYR A 29 7.63 21.79 3.21
CA TYR A 29 8.48 20.83 2.52
C TYR A 29 9.85 21.43 2.20
N LYS A 30 9.89 22.62 1.58
CA LYS A 30 11.16 23.34 1.30
C LYS A 30 11.92 23.65 2.58
N LYS A 31 11.24 24.10 3.63
CA LYS A 31 11.88 24.45 4.91
C LYS A 31 12.53 23.23 5.56
N LYS A 32 11.86 22.08 5.57
CA LYS A 32 12.29 20.85 6.24
C LYS A 32 12.97 19.83 5.31
N TRP A 33 13.25 20.18 4.04
CA TRP A 33 13.64 19.21 2.99
C TRP A 33 14.86 18.36 3.37
N LYS A 34 15.93 18.96 3.92
CA LYS A 34 17.16 18.26 4.28
C LYS A 34 16.91 17.17 5.33
N THR A 35 16.15 17.50 6.36
CA THR A 35 15.86 16.57 7.45
C THR A 35 14.87 15.50 7.01
N LEU A 36 13.87 15.84 6.19
CA LEU A 36 12.95 14.88 5.58
C LEU A 36 13.72 13.85 4.73
N ILE A 37 14.63 14.30 3.86
CA ILE A 37 15.45 13.40 3.05
C ILE A 37 16.31 12.50 3.93
N LYS A 38 16.98 13.03 4.96
CA LYS A 38 17.78 12.21 5.89
C LYS A 38 16.94 11.14 6.58
N LEU A 39 15.76 11.52 7.08
CA LEU A 39 14.82 10.60 7.74
C LEU A 39 14.37 9.49 6.78
N LEU A 40 14.02 9.84 5.55
CA LEU A 40 13.52 8.89 4.56
C LEU A 40 14.63 7.97 4.06
N ILE A 41 15.80 8.51 3.76
CA ILE A 41 16.98 7.70 3.38
C ILE A 41 17.28 6.69 4.49
N PHE A 42 17.26 7.10 5.75
CA PHE A 42 17.43 6.18 6.88
C PHE A 42 16.45 5.00 6.78
N PHE A 43 15.14 5.22 6.61
CA PHE A 43 14.17 4.13 6.44
C PHE A 43 14.35 3.34 5.14
N LYS A 44 14.81 3.95 4.04
CA LYS A 44 15.10 3.23 2.79
C LYS A 44 16.33 2.33 2.92
N LEU A 45 17.33 2.67 3.75
CA LEU A 45 18.43 1.77 4.05
C LEU A 45 17.94 0.51 4.76
N LEU A 46 16.94 0.61 5.65
CA LEU A 46 16.32 -0.57 6.27
C LEU A 46 15.59 -1.45 5.23
N TYR A 47 15.26 -0.94 4.05
CA TYR A 47 14.65 -1.69 2.97
C TYR A 47 15.65 -2.49 2.12
N LEU A 48 16.98 -2.33 2.32
CA LEU A 48 18.01 -3.01 1.52
C LEU A 48 17.85 -4.54 1.43
N PRO A 49 17.56 -5.28 2.52
CA PRO A 49 17.36 -6.73 2.44
C PRO A 49 16.22 -7.14 1.47
N VAL A 50 15.17 -6.32 1.39
CA VAL A 50 14.02 -6.50 0.50
C VAL A 50 14.46 -6.40 -0.97
N ILE A 51 15.33 -5.45 -1.27
CA ILE A 51 15.81 -5.21 -2.64
C ILE A 51 16.76 -6.31 -3.08
N LEU A 52 17.62 -6.79 -2.16
CA LEU A 52 18.57 -7.87 -2.43
C LEU A 52 17.89 -9.22 -2.65
N TYR A 53 16.67 -9.43 -2.13
CA TYR A 53 15.91 -10.67 -2.33
C TYR A 53 15.54 -10.92 -3.82
N GLN A 54 15.23 -9.86 -4.58
CA GLN A 54 14.80 -9.96 -5.97
C GLN A 54 15.81 -10.69 -6.88
N PRO A 55 17.10 -10.28 -6.96
CA PRO A 55 18.09 -11.00 -7.76
C PRO A 55 18.39 -12.41 -7.19
N ILE A 56 18.41 -12.58 -5.86
CA ILE A 56 18.66 -13.87 -5.22
C ILE A 56 17.59 -14.91 -5.59
N SER A 57 16.32 -14.51 -5.62
CA SER A 57 15.22 -15.42 -6.01
C SER A 57 15.32 -15.89 -7.47
N THR A 58 15.88 -15.07 -8.36
CA THR A 58 16.13 -15.47 -9.75
C THR A 58 17.31 -16.41 -9.92
N LEU A 59 18.39 -16.22 -9.14
CA LEU A 59 19.57 -17.09 -9.12
C LEU A 59 19.29 -18.44 -8.46
N SER A 60 18.38 -18.48 -7.49
CA SER A 60 18.07 -19.66 -6.68
C SER A 60 17.02 -20.60 -7.26
N LYS A 61 16.59 -20.40 -8.51
CA LYS A 61 15.71 -21.36 -9.22
C LYS A 61 16.28 -22.78 -9.27
N SER A 62 17.59 -22.94 -9.09
CA SER A 62 18.26 -24.25 -8.93
C SER A 62 18.16 -24.85 -7.52
N PHE A 63 17.96 -24.04 -6.47
CA PHE A 63 17.94 -24.49 -5.07
C PHE A 63 16.53 -24.87 -4.56
N PHE A 64 15.47 -24.40 -5.21
CA PHE A 64 14.08 -24.61 -4.78
C PHE A 64 13.33 -25.56 -5.75
N THR A 65 13.82 -26.79 -5.86
CA THR A 65 13.25 -27.85 -6.70
C THR A 65 11.96 -28.48 -6.14
N HIS A 66 11.49 -28.08 -4.95
CA HIS A 66 10.18 -28.47 -4.41
C HIS A 66 9.24 -27.26 -4.24
N PRO A 67 8.00 -27.32 -4.78
CA PRO A 67 7.35 -26.12 -5.31
C PRO A 67 6.07 -25.78 -4.52
N SER A 68 6.08 -24.63 -3.85
CA SER A 68 4.94 -23.75 -3.50
C SER A 68 5.01 -23.22 -2.06
N ILE A 69 5.10 -24.10 -1.05
CA ILE A 69 4.93 -23.68 0.36
C ILE A 69 6.10 -22.82 0.86
N SER A 70 7.35 -23.24 0.64
CA SER A 70 8.53 -22.46 1.07
C SER A 70 8.59 -21.09 0.39
N ILE A 71 8.21 -21.02 -0.89
CA ILE A 71 8.14 -19.76 -1.65
C ILE A 71 7.04 -18.86 -1.08
N ALA A 72 5.86 -19.41 -0.79
CA ALA A 72 4.76 -18.66 -0.18
C ALA A 72 5.16 -18.08 1.19
N ILE A 73 5.82 -18.86 2.04
CA ILE A 73 6.31 -18.40 3.35
C ILE A 73 7.30 -17.24 3.18
N ILE A 74 8.26 -17.35 2.26
CA ILE A 74 9.24 -16.29 2.00
C ILE A 74 8.55 -15.01 1.50
N ILE A 75 7.58 -15.13 0.59
CA ILE A 75 6.78 -14.00 0.10
C ILE A 75 6.01 -13.35 1.25
N ILE A 76 5.41 -14.13 2.15
CA ILE A 76 4.68 -13.61 3.31
C ILE A 76 5.64 -12.86 4.25
N ILE A 77 6.80 -13.42 4.58
CA ILE A 77 7.82 -12.76 5.40
C ILE A 77 8.25 -11.44 4.77
N TYR A 78 8.47 -11.44 3.44
CA TYR A 78 8.80 -10.25 2.68
C TYR A 78 7.70 -9.18 2.76
N ILE A 79 6.43 -9.55 2.61
CA ILE A 79 5.28 -8.63 2.70
C ILE A 79 5.16 -8.06 4.12
N ILE A 80 5.32 -8.89 5.15
CA ILE A 80 5.26 -8.46 6.55
C ILE A 80 6.39 -7.48 6.86
N TYR A 81 7.62 -7.82 6.47
CA TYR A 81 8.80 -6.97 6.68
C TYR A 81 8.69 -5.63 5.95
N SER A 82 8.31 -5.67 4.67
CA SER A 82 8.13 -4.45 3.86
C SER A 82 7.03 -3.53 4.43
N SER A 83 5.91 -4.11 4.87
CA SER A 83 4.82 -3.37 5.54
C SER A 83 5.26 -2.78 6.87
N PHE A 84 6.12 -3.49 7.60
CA PHE A 84 6.67 -3.03 8.89
C PHE A 84 7.53 -1.79 8.70
N ILE A 85 8.45 -1.79 7.73
CA ILE A 85 9.28 -0.61 7.45
C ILE A 85 8.45 0.58 6.95
N LEU A 86 7.49 0.35 6.05
CA LEU A 86 6.61 1.43 5.56
C LEU A 86 5.76 2.05 6.67
N SER A 87 5.30 1.24 7.62
CA SER A 87 4.54 1.72 8.78
C SER A 87 5.42 2.59 9.69
N LEU A 88 6.67 2.15 9.96
CA LEU A 88 7.61 2.94 10.76
C LEU A 88 7.95 4.27 10.08
N GLU A 89 8.17 4.27 8.77
CA GLU A 89 8.41 5.48 7.98
C GLU A 89 7.25 6.46 8.14
N THR A 90 6.01 5.99 7.99
CA THR A 90 4.80 6.81 8.08
C THR A 90 4.62 7.42 9.48
N ILE A 91 4.78 6.62 10.54
CA ILE A 91 4.66 7.11 11.92
C ILE A 91 5.76 8.14 12.22
N ALA A 92 7.00 7.85 11.83
CA ALA A 92 8.13 8.74 12.06
C ALA A 92 7.96 10.09 11.34
N LEU A 93 7.45 10.07 10.11
CA LEU A 93 7.14 11.28 9.35
C LEU A 93 6.07 12.13 10.04
N ILE A 94 4.99 11.50 10.50
CA ILE A 94 3.90 12.21 11.20
C ILE A 94 4.42 12.83 12.50
N LEU A 95 5.16 12.07 13.31
CA LEU A 95 5.78 12.57 14.55
C LEU A 95 6.76 13.72 14.28
N TYR A 96 7.61 13.59 13.27
CA TYR A 96 8.56 14.63 12.90
C TYR A 96 7.88 15.92 12.44
N LEU A 97 6.84 15.80 11.60
CA LEU A 97 6.08 16.95 11.11
C LEU A 97 5.24 17.60 12.21
N ALA A 98 4.80 16.81 13.19
CA ALA A 98 4.14 17.32 14.38
C ALA A 98 5.10 17.99 15.36
N SER A 99 6.36 17.57 15.40
CA SER A 99 7.38 18.18 16.26
C SER A 99 7.73 19.60 15.80
N GLU A 100 7.66 20.55 16.74
CA GLU A 100 8.08 21.94 16.52
C GLU A 100 9.60 22.07 16.42
N ASN A 101 10.33 21.13 17.05
CA ASN A 101 11.79 21.11 17.05
C ASN A 101 12.36 20.71 15.68
N GLU A 102 13.18 21.59 15.10
CA GLU A 102 13.84 21.32 13.81
C GLU A 102 14.99 20.29 13.94
N LYS A 103 15.49 20.07 15.16
CA LYS A 103 16.61 19.17 15.48
C LYS A 103 16.17 17.88 16.16
N THR A 104 15.04 17.31 15.76
CA THR A 104 14.60 16.01 16.31
C THR A 104 15.57 14.91 15.87
N ASP A 105 16.12 14.18 16.84
CA ASP A 105 17.01 13.05 16.58
C ASP A 105 16.25 11.89 15.91
N ILE A 106 16.77 11.40 14.79
CA ILE A 106 16.18 10.30 14.00
C ILE A 106 16.08 9.03 14.84
N LYS A 107 17.02 8.79 15.75
CA LYS A 107 17.00 7.62 16.64
C LYS A 107 15.80 7.68 17.61
N ASN A 108 15.51 8.86 18.15
CA ASN A 108 14.37 9.06 19.05
C ASN A 108 13.03 8.92 18.30
N LEU A 109 12.95 9.40 17.05
CA LEU A 109 11.78 9.19 16.19
C LEU A 109 11.57 7.71 15.89
N PHE A 110 12.63 6.98 15.58
CA PHE A 110 12.56 5.53 15.35
C PHE A 110 12.03 4.78 16.58
N LYS A 111 12.57 5.06 17.77
CA LYS A 111 12.11 4.45 19.03
C LYS A 111 10.64 4.78 19.33
N SER A 112 10.24 6.03 19.10
CA SER A 112 8.84 6.46 19.28
C SER A 112 7.90 5.84 18.25
N SER A 113 8.40 5.57 17.04
CA SER A 113 7.62 4.91 15.98
C SER A 113 7.42 3.42 16.29
N LEU A 114 8.44 2.77 16.85
CA LEU A 114 8.36 1.37 17.29
C LEU A 114 7.31 1.16 18.38
N SER A 115 7.14 2.08 19.34
CA SER A 115 6.14 1.92 20.40
C SER A 115 4.69 2.08 19.89
N LEU A 116 4.51 2.74 18.74
CA LEU A 116 3.20 2.95 18.10
C LEU A 116 2.87 1.92 17.01
N ILE A 117 3.82 1.05 16.63
CA ILE A 117 3.65 0.13 15.50
C ILE A 117 2.47 -0.83 15.69
N PHE A 118 2.33 -1.41 16.88
CA PHE A 118 1.28 -2.38 17.17
C PHE A 118 -0.11 -1.72 17.23
N PRO A 119 -0.32 -0.59 17.94
CA PRO A 119 -1.55 0.18 17.83
C PRO A 119 -1.89 0.60 16.39
N TYR A 120 -0.88 0.96 15.59
CA TYR A 120 -1.06 1.36 14.19
C TYR A 120 -1.50 0.20 13.31
N TRP A 121 -0.87 -0.98 13.45
CA TRP A 121 -1.27 -2.19 12.72
C TRP A 121 -2.66 -2.68 13.12
N TRP A 122 -3.00 -2.59 14.40
CA TRP A 122 -4.36 -2.88 14.85
C TRP A 122 -5.38 -1.93 14.22
N LEU A 123 -5.08 -0.64 14.16
CA LEU A 123 -5.92 0.35 13.49
C LEU A 123 -6.08 0.04 11.99
N LEU A 124 -4.98 -0.20 11.29
CA LEU A 124 -5.00 -0.54 9.86
C LEU A 124 -5.76 -1.84 9.59
N SER A 125 -5.64 -2.84 10.47
CA SER A 125 -6.38 -4.09 10.34
C SER A 125 -7.89 -3.87 10.44
N LEU A 126 -8.33 -3.02 11.37
CA LEU A 126 -9.74 -2.62 11.47
C LEU A 126 -10.20 -1.87 10.23
N GLU A 127 -9.40 -0.93 9.72
CA GLU A 127 -9.71 -0.19 8.50
C GLU A 127 -9.89 -1.13 7.32
N ILE A 128 -8.90 -1.98 7.05
CA ILE A 128 -8.92 -2.93 5.93
C ILE A 128 -10.16 -3.83 6.01
N LEU A 129 -10.50 -4.35 7.20
CA LEU A 129 -11.71 -5.17 7.37
C LEU A 129 -12.99 -4.39 7.09
N ILE A 130 -13.14 -3.16 7.61
CA ILE A 130 -14.32 -2.33 7.31
C ILE A 130 -14.39 -2.03 5.82
N PHE A 131 -13.24 -1.76 5.20
CA PHE A 131 -13.14 -1.43 3.79
C PHE A 131 -13.52 -2.61 2.89
N MET A 132 -12.96 -3.80 3.16
CA MET A 132 -13.33 -5.04 2.48
C MET A 132 -14.82 -5.31 2.64
N GLY A 133 -15.36 -5.10 3.84
CA GLY A 133 -16.79 -5.22 4.12
C GLY A 133 -17.63 -4.26 3.29
N GLY A 134 -17.22 -3.00 3.20
CA GLY A 134 -17.85 -1.99 2.35
C GLY A 134 -17.88 -2.42 0.88
N PHE A 135 -16.76 -2.92 0.35
CA PHE A 135 -16.65 -3.37 -1.04
C PHE A 135 -17.46 -4.63 -1.36
N ILE A 136 -17.65 -5.53 -0.40
CA ILE A 136 -18.51 -6.72 -0.56
C ILE A 136 -19.97 -6.29 -0.81
N PHE A 137 -20.42 -5.22 -0.14
CA PHE A 137 -21.76 -4.67 -0.40
C PHE A 137 -21.81 -3.91 -1.72
N PHE A 138 -20.92 -2.93 -1.93
CA PHE A 138 -20.83 -2.17 -3.18
C PHE A 138 -19.54 -1.31 -3.22
N PHE A 139 -19.17 -0.81 -4.40
CA PHE A 139 -17.99 0.05 -4.56
C PHE A 139 -18.09 1.39 -3.80
N VAL A 140 -19.27 2.01 -3.79
CA VAL A 140 -19.51 3.33 -3.18
C VAL A 140 -19.37 3.32 -1.64
N PRO A 141 -19.97 2.38 -0.87
CA PRO A 141 -19.74 2.27 0.56
C PRO A 141 -18.26 2.13 0.94
N GLY A 142 -17.48 1.35 0.18
CA GLY A 142 -16.03 1.22 0.38
C GLY A 142 -15.33 2.58 0.31
N LEU A 143 -15.61 3.37 -0.74
CA LEU A 143 -15.04 4.71 -0.89
C LEU A 143 -15.46 5.67 0.23
N ILE A 144 -16.71 5.61 0.70
CA ILE A 144 -17.16 6.45 1.83
C ILE A 144 -16.36 6.14 3.09
N PHE A 145 -16.10 4.86 3.39
CA PHE A 145 -15.27 4.46 4.53
C PHE A 145 -13.81 4.94 4.40
N LEU A 146 -13.23 4.92 3.19
CA LEU A 146 -11.89 5.48 2.95
C LEU A 146 -11.77 6.91 3.44
N ILE A 147 -12.76 7.73 3.05
CA ILE A 147 -12.76 9.16 3.30
C ILE A 147 -13.08 9.42 4.78
N TRP A 148 -14.04 8.70 5.36
CA TRP A 148 -14.34 8.83 6.80
C TRP A 148 -13.15 8.48 7.70
N PHE A 149 -12.31 7.53 7.30
CA PHE A 149 -11.16 7.10 8.09
C PHE A 149 -9.84 7.73 7.66
N SER A 150 -9.85 8.73 6.77
CA SER A 150 -8.61 9.39 6.33
C SER A 150 -7.81 10.05 7.46
N PHE A 151 -8.44 10.32 8.62
CA PHE A 151 -7.81 10.98 9.75
C PHE A 151 -7.48 10.08 10.95
N SER A 152 -7.85 8.81 10.91
CA SER A 152 -7.67 7.84 12.00
C SER A 152 -6.20 7.69 12.44
N ALA A 153 -5.28 7.62 11.48
CA ALA A 153 -3.84 7.50 11.74
C ALA A 153 -3.30 8.72 12.50
N TYR A 154 -3.75 9.93 12.16
CA TYR A 154 -3.34 11.15 12.85
C TYR A 154 -3.91 11.20 14.26
N LEU A 155 -5.16 10.79 14.47
CA LEU A 155 -5.77 10.69 15.80
C LEU A 155 -5.02 9.69 16.69
N LEU A 156 -4.56 8.56 16.12
CA LEU A 156 -3.75 7.59 16.84
C LEU A 156 -2.38 8.15 17.21
N ILE A 157 -1.67 8.72 16.25
CA ILE A 157 -0.26 9.10 16.42
C ILE A 157 -0.12 10.39 17.22
N LEU A 158 -0.98 11.38 16.96
CA LEU A 158 -0.88 12.70 17.58
C LEU A 158 -1.66 12.81 18.89
N GLU A 159 -2.72 12.01 19.05
CA GLU A 159 -3.67 12.16 20.16
C GLU A 159 -3.84 10.87 20.97
N ASN A 160 -3.10 9.81 20.61
CA ASN A 160 -3.09 8.53 21.29
C ASN A 160 -4.49 7.88 21.39
N ILE A 161 -5.40 8.22 20.47
CA ILE A 161 -6.73 7.60 20.38
C ILE A 161 -6.60 6.28 19.61
N LYS A 162 -6.88 5.15 20.25
CA LYS A 162 -6.59 3.83 19.69
C LYS A 162 -7.83 3.10 19.15
N GLY A 163 -7.60 2.21 18.18
CA GLY A 163 -8.58 1.25 17.67
C GLY A 163 -9.84 1.91 17.12
N ILE A 164 -11.01 1.33 17.45
CA ILE A 164 -12.31 1.76 16.92
C ILE A 164 -12.65 3.21 17.31
N ASN A 165 -12.18 3.68 18.46
CA ASN A 165 -12.43 5.06 18.89
C ASN A 165 -11.80 6.06 17.90
N ALA A 166 -10.61 5.75 17.35
CA ALA A 166 -9.96 6.60 16.35
C ALA A 166 -10.78 6.69 15.06
N LEU A 167 -11.33 5.56 14.62
CA LEU A 167 -12.19 5.47 13.44
C LEU A 167 -13.49 6.24 13.63
N PHE A 168 -14.10 6.13 14.81
CA PHE A 168 -15.31 6.88 15.15
C PHE A 168 -15.08 8.38 15.14
N VAL A 169 -14.03 8.84 15.83
CA VAL A 169 -13.70 10.27 15.87
C VAL A 169 -13.35 10.79 14.46
N SER A 170 -12.58 10.01 13.68
CA SER A 170 -12.29 10.36 12.28
C SER A 170 -13.56 10.53 11.46
N LYS A 171 -14.51 9.61 11.58
CA LYS A 171 -15.80 9.73 10.87
C LYS A 171 -16.53 10.99 11.28
N GLU A 172 -16.65 11.29 12.57
CA GLU A 172 -17.37 12.49 13.02
C GLU A 172 -16.71 13.79 12.55
N LEU A 173 -15.36 13.82 12.48
CA LEU A 173 -14.61 14.95 11.90
C LEU A 173 -14.91 15.15 10.40
N VAL A 174 -15.15 14.06 9.67
CA VAL A 174 -15.31 14.10 8.20
C VAL A 174 -16.77 14.17 7.77
N LYS A 175 -17.71 13.58 8.53
CA LYS A 175 -19.11 13.35 8.12
C LYS A 175 -19.84 14.63 7.72
N GLU A 176 -19.70 15.69 8.49
CA GLU A 176 -20.35 16.99 8.20
C GLU A 176 -19.72 17.72 7.01
N ARG A 177 -18.50 17.34 6.62
CA ARG A 177 -17.66 18.02 5.61
C ARG A 177 -17.14 17.06 4.55
N PHE A 178 -17.91 16.00 4.29
CA PHE A 178 -17.45 14.87 3.49
C PHE A 178 -16.94 15.32 2.12
N TRP A 179 -17.72 16.13 1.40
CA TRP A 179 -17.36 16.63 0.07
C TRP A 179 -16.17 17.58 0.10
N GLU A 180 -16.06 18.39 1.16
CA GLU A 180 -14.92 19.29 1.30
C GLU A 180 -13.64 18.47 1.46
N VAL A 181 -13.59 17.52 2.40
CA VAL A 181 -12.45 16.63 2.64
C VAL A 181 -12.14 15.79 1.41
N THR A 182 -13.15 15.19 0.78
CA THR A 182 -13.02 14.38 -0.44
C THR A 182 -12.32 15.17 -1.54
N GLY A 183 -12.76 16.40 -1.81
CA GLY A 183 -12.15 17.25 -2.83
C GLY A 183 -10.67 17.53 -2.57
N ARG A 184 -10.27 17.77 -1.31
CA ARG A 184 -8.86 18.01 -0.94
C ARG A 184 -8.01 16.75 -1.09
N ILE A 185 -8.52 15.60 -0.63
CA ILE A 185 -7.85 14.30 -0.81
C ILE A 185 -7.71 13.98 -2.31
N PHE A 186 -8.76 14.22 -3.10
CA PHE A 186 -8.74 14.00 -4.54
C PHE A 186 -7.68 14.87 -5.24
N VAL A 187 -7.57 16.15 -4.89
CA VAL A 187 -6.55 17.05 -5.45
C VAL A 187 -5.13 16.52 -5.18
N ILE A 188 -4.81 16.14 -3.94
CA ILE A 188 -3.47 15.63 -3.63
C ILE A 188 -3.21 14.27 -4.30
N SER A 189 -4.23 13.42 -4.43
CA SER A 189 -4.14 12.15 -5.17
C SER A 189 -3.88 12.36 -6.67
N VAL A 190 -4.58 13.31 -7.31
CA VAL A 190 -4.37 13.64 -8.73
C VAL A 190 -2.96 14.21 -8.95
N ILE A 191 -2.50 15.12 -8.10
CA ILE A 191 -1.13 15.66 -8.18
C ILE A 191 -0.09 14.54 -8.04
N SER A 192 -0.30 13.64 -7.07
CA SER A 192 0.59 12.48 -6.84
C SER A 192 0.60 11.54 -8.05
N LEU A 193 -0.56 11.29 -8.66
CA LEU A 193 -0.70 10.46 -9.85
C LEU A 193 0.02 11.09 -11.05
N LEU A 194 -0.21 12.37 -11.32
CA LEU A 194 0.45 13.09 -12.42
C LEU A 194 1.96 13.11 -12.26
N PHE A 195 2.47 13.32 -11.05
CA PHE A 195 3.89 13.27 -10.77
C PHE A 195 4.48 11.85 -10.95
N SER A 196 3.75 10.82 -10.52
CA SER A 196 4.13 9.42 -10.77
C SER A 196 4.16 9.08 -12.26
N LEU A 197 3.17 9.55 -13.03
CA LEU A 197 3.13 9.36 -14.48
C LEU A 197 4.30 10.07 -15.15
N PHE A 198 4.60 11.29 -14.74
CA PHE A 198 5.74 12.05 -15.25
C PHE A 198 7.08 11.33 -15.02
N ILE A 199 7.34 10.83 -13.80
CA ILE A 199 8.54 10.04 -13.50
C ILE A 199 8.56 8.75 -14.33
N SER A 200 7.42 8.07 -14.47
CA SER A 200 7.31 6.85 -15.27
C SER A 200 7.64 7.12 -16.75
N LEU A 201 7.13 8.21 -17.32
CA LEU A 201 7.44 8.63 -18.69
C LEU A 201 8.95 8.87 -18.87
N ILE A 202 9.59 9.59 -17.95
CA ILE A 202 11.04 9.84 -17.98
C ILE A 202 11.82 8.53 -17.91
N SER A 203 11.47 7.63 -16.98
CA SER A 203 12.17 6.35 -16.81
C SER A 203 12.11 5.45 -18.05
N ASN A 204 11.03 5.59 -18.84
CA ASN A 204 10.76 4.81 -20.03
C ASN A 204 11.10 5.54 -21.34
N ILE A 205 11.76 6.70 -21.32
CA ILE A 205 12.24 7.41 -22.53
C ILE A 205 12.95 6.48 -23.52
N PRO A 206 13.88 5.60 -23.12
CA PRO A 206 14.54 4.69 -24.08
C PRO A 206 13.55 3.79 -24.82
N LYS A 207 12.51 3.30 -24.14
CA LYS A 207 11.45 2.49 -24.77
C LYS A 207 10.61 3.32 -25.73
N LEU A 208 10.33 4.57 -25.38
CA LEU A 208 9.62 5.50 -26.27
C LEU A 208 10.46 5.81 -27.51
N ILE A 209 11.77 5.99 -27.38
CA ILE A 209 12.68 6.15 -28.53
C ILE A 209 12.61 4.90 -29.41
N THR A 210 12.69 3.70 -28.84
CA THR A 210 12.58 2.46 -29.64
C THR A 210 11.23 2.30 -30.33
N LEU A 211 10.12 2.79 -29.73
CA LEU A 211 8.80 2.80 -30.36
C LEU A 211 8.81 3.63 -31.65
N PHE A 212 9.42 4.81 -31.64
CA PHE A 212 9.45 5.69 -32.81
C PHE A 212 10.54 5.30 -33.82
N SER A 213 11.67 4.77 -33.36
CA SER A 213 12.78 4.37 -34.24
C SER A 213 12.54 3.02 -34.91
N ASN A 214 12.02 2.02 -34.19
CA ASN A 214 11.79 0.66 -34.68
C ASN A 214 10.53 0.04 -34.04
N PRO A 215 9.33 0.39 -34.54
CA PRO A 215 8.06 -0.06 -33.96
C PRO A 215 7.95 -1.58 -33.79
N GLU A 216 8.46 -2.37 -34.76
CA GLU A 216 8.44 -3.84 -34.70
C GLU A 216 9.23 -4.39 -33.50
N VAL A 217 10.40 -3.81 -33.20
CA VAL A 217 11.21 -4.18 -32.03
C VAL A 217 10.49 -3.80 -30.74
N PHE A 218 9.81 -2.66 -30.73
CA PHE A 218 9.01 -2.25 -29.57
C PHE A 218 7.84 -3.20 -29.32
N PHE A 219 7.01 -3.49 -30.32
CA PHE A 219 5.86 -4.39 -30.16
C PHE A 219 6.29 -5.83 -29.85
N SER A 220 7.39 -6.31 -30.45
CA SER A 220 7.96 -7.61 -30.07
C SER A 220 8.50 -7.62 -28.64
N SER A 221 9.00 -6.52 -28.10
CA SER A 221 9.39 -6.42 -26.68
C SER A 221 8.20 -6.50 -25.71
N LEU A 222 7.02 -6.00 -26.13
CA LEU A 222 5.78 -6.13 -25.35
C LEU A 222 5.28 -7.58 -25.36
N THR A 223 5.28 -8.25 -26.51
CA THR A 223 4.79 -9.64 -26.64
C THR A 223 5.79 -10.67 -26.12
N ALA A 224 7.10 -10.42 -26.22
CA ALA A 224 8.13 -11.27 -25.64
C ALA A 224 8.01 -11.39 -24.11
N SER A 225 7.48 -10.37 -23.44
CA SER A 225 7.18 -10.43 -22.01
C SER A 225 6.03 -11.40 -21.66
N ALA A 226 5.17 -11.76 -22.62
CA ALA A 226 4.06 -12.68 -22.43
C ALA A 226 4.40 -14.15 -22.73
N SER A 227 5.48 -14.43 -23.48
CA SER A 227 5.90 -15.78 -23.90
C SER A 227 7.17 -16.29 -23.21
N GLN A 228 7.90 -15.46 -22.45
CA GLN A 228 9.07 -15.89 -21.66
C GLN A 228 8.67 -16.61 -20.36
N THR A 229 8.12 -17.82 -20.47
CA THR A 229 7.85 -18.71 -19.32
C THR A 229 8.94 -19.75 -19.05
N GLN A 230 9.99 -19.86 -19.88
CA GLN A 230 10.94 -20.99 -19.77
C GLN A 230 12.42 -20.62 -19.52
N ASN A 231 12.85 -19.38 -19.81
CA ASN A 231 14.23 -18.93 -19.51
C ASN A 231 14.21 -17.51 -18.93
N VAL A 232 13.79 -17.41 -17.67
CA VAL A 232 13.88 -16.14 -16.93
C VAL A 232 15.35 -15.94 -16.58
N GLN A 233 16.06 -15.22 -17.45
CA GLN A 233 17.37 -14.68 -17.14
C GLN A 233 17.26 -13.86 -15.84
N PRO A 234 18.21 -14.00 -14.90
CA PRO A 234 18.20 -13.21 -13.67
C PRO A 234 18.16 -11.73 -14.06
N LEU A 235 17.25 -10.98 -13.44
CA LEU A 235 17.17 -9.53 -13.65
C LEU A 235 18.54 -8.94 -13.31
N PRO A 236 19.19 -8.21 -14.23
CA PRO A 236 20.50 -7.66 -13.95
C PRO A 236 20.40 -6.71 -12.75
N PHE A 237 21.39 -6.76 -11.86
CA PHE A 237 21.43 -5.94 -10.65
C PHE A 237 21.23 -4.44 -10.95
N THR A 238 21.70 -3.99 -12.12
CA THR A 238 21.50 -2.62 -12.61
C THR A 238 20.03 -2.23 -12.76
N HIS A 239 19.15 -3.15 -13.17
CA HIS A 239 17.71 -2.90 -13.28
C HIS A 239 17.05 -2.78 -11.90
N VAL A 240 17.42 -3.67 -10.97
CA VAL A 240 16.94 -3.63 -9.58
C VAL A 240 17.36 -2.33 -8.90
N LEU A 241 18.63 -1.93 -9.06
CA LEU A 241 19.16 -0.68 -8.52
C LEU A 241 18.48 0.55 -9.13
N LYS A 242 18.29 0.59 -10.46
CA LYS A 242 17.55 1.67 -11.14
C LYS A 242 16.13 1.81 -10.56
N ASN A 243 15.39 0.71 -10.45
CA ASN A 243 14.04 0.74 -9.90
C ASN A 243 14.00 1.19 -8.45
N PHE A 244 14.95 0.74 -7.64
CA PHE A 244 15.05 1.19 -6.25
C PHE A 244 15.30 2.70 -6.15
N ILE A 245 16.20 3.26 -6.95
CA ILE A 245 16.48 4.70 -6.96
C ILE A 245 15.22 5.49 -7.36
N ILE A 246 14.52 5.04 -8.41
CA ILE A 246 13.30 5.71 -8.89
C ILE A 246 12.19 5.64 -7.84
N MET A 247 11.92 4.46 -7.27
CA MET A 247 10.90 4.29 -6.23
C MET A 247 11.24 5.07 -4.96
N THR A 248 12.52 5.13 -4.60
CA THR A 248 13.01 5.93 -3.47
C THR A 248 12.76 7.41 -3.72
N PHE A 249 13.21 7.94 -4.85
CA PHE A 249 12.99 9.34 -5.23
C PHE A 249 11.49 9.69 -5.25
N GLN A 250 10.68 8.86 -5.91
CA GLN A 250 9.25 9.05 -5.98
C GLN A 250 8.59 9.04 -4.59
N SER A 251 8.94 8.08 -3.74
CA SER A 251 8.41 8.03 -2.38
C SER A 251 8.82 9.25 -1.57
N ILE A 252 10.08 9.68 -1.65
CA ILE A 252 10.60 10.84 -0.91
C ILE A 252 9.80 12.10 -1.24
N THR A 253 9.49 12.32 -2.51
CA THR A 253 8.77 13.51 -2.96
C THR A 253 7.27 13.39 -2.67
N ILE A 254 6.63 12.30 -3.13
CA ILE A 254 5.18 12.15 -3.04
C ILE A 254 4.74 11.92 -1.59
N SER A 255 5.32 10.96 -0.87
CA SER A 255 4.83 10.56 0.45
C SER A 255 5.00 11.70 1.45
N SER A 256 6.15 12.36 1.46
CA SER A 256 6.41 13.50 2.35
C SER A 256 5.44 14.64 2.09
N PHE A 257 5.26 15.01 0.82
CA PHE A 257 4.39 16.11 0.47
C PHE A 257 2.92 15.78 0.79
N ALA A 258 2.47 14.56 0.49
CA ALA A 258 1.13 14.09 0.81
C ALA A 258 0.87 14.04 2.33
N VAL A 259 1.84 13.59 3.14
CA VAL A 259 1.70 13.58 4.61
C VAL A 259 1.65 15.00 5.17
N ILE A 260 2.46 15.93 4.67
CA ILE A 260 2.38 17.35 5.06
C ILE A 260 1.01 17.93 4.69
N TYR A 261 0.52 17.65 3.48
CA TYR A 261 -0.79 18.12 3.06
C TYR A 261 -1.92 17.57 3.95
N ASN A 262 -1.90 16.27 4.22
CA ASN A 262 -2.92 15.60 5.01
C ASN A 262 -2.85 15.98 6.50
N ILE A 263 -1.67 16.25 7.08
CA ILE A 263 -1.58 16.72 8.47
C ILE A 263 -2.14 18.14 8.61
N LEU A 264 -1.94 19.01 7.61
CA LEU A 264 -2.54 20.35 7.60
C LEU A 264 -4.07 20.27 7.41
N LEU A 265 -4.53 19.41 6.51
CA LEU A 265 -5.96 19.16 6.31
C LEU A 265 -6.62 18.62 7.59
N TYR A 266 -5.96 17.66 8.26
CA TYR A 266 -6.39 17.13 9.55
C TYR A 266 -6.49 18.21 10.61
N ARG A 267 -5.42 19.00 10.80
CA ARG A 267 -5.39 20.09 11.79
C ARG A 267 -6.49 21.12 11.53
N ASN A 268 -6.75 21.43 10.26
CA ASN A 268 -7.82 22.33 9.88
C ASN A 268 -9.21 21.73 10.13
N ALA A 269 -9.44 20.47 9.77
CA ALA A 269 -10.70 19.78 10.09
C ALA A 269 -10.97 19.75 11.59
N LYS A 270 -9.94 19.46 12.40
CA LYS A 270 -10.01 19.51 13.86
C LYS A 270 -10.32 20.91 14.39
N SER A 271 -9.62 21.94 13.90
CA SER A 271 -9.84 23.32 14.37
C SER A 271 -11.26 23.81 14.08
N VAL A 272 -11.83 23.37 12.96
CA VAL A 272 -13.17 23.73 12.54
C VAL A 272 -14.25 22.93 13.30
N TYR A 273 -13.96 21.69 13.70
CA TYR A 273 -14.89 20.88 14.50
C TYR A 273 -15.19 21.53 15.87
N GLY A 274 -14.17 22.11 16.52
CA GLY A 274 -14.33 23.00 17.68
C GLY A 274 -14.96 22.41 18.95
N LYS A 275 -15.29 21.11 18.97
CA LYS A 275 -15.95 20.41 20.08
C LYS A 275 -15.06 19.30 20.63
N ALA A 276 -15.29 18.92 21.90
CA ALA A 276 -14.69 17.72 22.46
C ALA A 276 -15.14 16.48 21.69
N TYR A 277 -14.27 15.48 21.59
CA TYR A 277 -14.60 14.29 20.82
C TYR A 277 -15.76 13.52 21.43
N PRO A 278 -16.79 13.17 20.63
CA PRO A 278 -17.91 12.39 21.11
C PRO A 278 -17.43 11.00 21.52
N GLN A 279 -17.81 10.56 22.72
CA GLN A 279 -17.59 9.18 23.14
C GLN A 279 -18.61 8.28 22.41
N PRO A 280 -18.15 7.27 21.64
CA PRO A 280 -19.07 6.47 20.87
C PRO A 280 -19.93 5.60 21.77
N ALA A 281 -21.26 5.70 21.63
CA ALA A 281 -22.19 4.76 22.26
C ALA A 281 -21.90 3.32 21.80
N LYS A 282 -22.15 2.33 22.67
CA LYS A 282 -21.89 0.90 22.40
C LYS A 282 -22.55 0.42 21.09
N LYS A 283 -23.79 0.88 20.83
CA LYS A 283 -24.54 0.57 19.59
C LYS A 283 -23.84 1.13 18.34
N SER A 284 -23.31 2.35 18.39
CA SER A 284 -22.61 2.97 17.27
C SER A 284 -21.29 2.27 16.94
N LYS A 285 -20.55 1.81 17.98
CA LYS A 285 -19.36 0.97 17.78
C LYS A 285 -19.70 -0.32 17.05
N LEU A 286 -20.75 -1.02 17.49
CA LEU A 286 -21.19 -2.26 16.87
C LEU A 286 -21.59 -2.06 15.40
N LEU A 287 -22.36 -1.00 15.10
CA LEU A 287 -22.76 -0.67 13.73
C LEU A 287 -21.56 -0.38 12.82
N MET A 288 -20.51 0.28 13.34
CA MET A 288 -19.27 0.50 12.59
C MET A 288 -18.48 -0.77 12.32
N MET A 289 -18.55 -1.75 13.23
CA MET A 289 -17.86 -3.03 13.08
C MET A 289 -18.59 -4.02 12.16
N LEU A 290 -19.87 -3.79 11.87
CA LEU A 290 -20.69 -4.73 11.09
C LEU A 290 -20.06 -5.07 9.71
N PRO A 291 -19.57 -4.10 8.91
CA PRO A 291 -18.87 -4.42 7.66
C PRO A 291 -17.61 -5.25 7.89
N ALA A 292 -16.83 -4.95 8.95
CA ALA A 292 -15.63 -5.71 9.28
C ALA A 292 -15.93 -7.16 9.65
N ILE A 293 -17.00 -7.40 10.42
CA ILE A 293 -17.44 -8.76 10.78
C ILE A 293 -17.85 -9.52 9.51
N ILE A 294 -18.60 -8.89 8.62
CA ILE A 294 -19.03 -9.50 7.35
C ILE A 294 -17.82 -9.82 6.46
N ALA A 295 -16.86 -8.91 6.36
CA ALA A 295 -15.62 -9.13 5.64
C ALA A 295 -14.85 -10.33 6.20
N LEU A 296 -14.70 -10.40 7.52
CA LEU A 296 -14.00 -11.48 8.18
C LEU A 296 -14.68 -12.83 7.93
N LEU A 297 -16.01 -12.90 8.06
CA LEU A 297 -16.79 -14.09 7.75
C LEU A 297 -16.64 -14.51 6.29
N THR A 298 -16.63 -13.54 5.36
CA THR A 298 -16.45 -13.80 3.93
C THR A 298 -15.05 -14.35 3.63
N VAL A 299 -14.00 -13.79 4.25
CA VAL A 299 -12.62 -14.29 4.10
C VAL A 299 -12.50 -15.71 4.66
N ILE A 300 -13.07 -15.99 5.83
CA ILE A 300 -13.08 -17.34 6.42
C ILE A 300 -13.80 -18.33 5.50
N LEU A 301 -14.96 -17.95 4.96
CA LEU A 301 -15.73 -18.78 4.02
C LEU A 301 -14.92 -19.09 2.75
N LEU A 302 -14.33 -18.06 2.12
CA LEU A 302 -13.51 -18.22 0.92
C LEU A 302 -12.28 -19.10 1.18
N PHE A 303 -11.62 -18.89 2.32
CA PHE A 303 -10.49 -19.72 2.72
C PHE A 303 -10.90 -21.19 2.94
N GLY A 304 -12.06 -21.43 3.56
CA GLY A 304 -12.63 -22.77 3.71
C GLY A 304 -12.94 -23.43 2.36
N ILE A 305 -13.50 -22.67 1.41
CA ILE A 305 -13.75 -23.14 0.03
C ILE A 305 -12.43 -23.50 -0.65
N VAL A 306 -11.40 -22.65 -0.55
CA VAL A 306 -10.08 -22.92 -1.14
C VAL A 306 -9.46 -24.18 -0.54
N ILE A 307 -9.47 -24.34 0.79
CA ILE A 307 -8.98 -25.56 1.45
C ILE A 307 -9.77 -26.77 0.96
N PHE A 308 -11.10 -26.68 0.90
CA PHE A 308 -11.93 -27.77 0.41
C PHE A 308 -11.55 -28.17 -1.02
N PHE A 309 -11.39 -27.21 -1.93
CA PHE A 309 -10.93 -27.52 -3.30
C PHE A 309 -9.50 -28.09 -3.30
N VAL A 310 -8.56 -27.54 -2.55
CA VAL A 310 -7.17 -28.05 -2.53
C VAL A 310 -7.09 -29.47 -1.97
N VAL A 311 -7.87 -29.79 -0.93
CA VAL A 311 -7.84 -31.09 -0.25
C VAL A 311 -8.65 -32.16 -1.01
N PHE A 312 -9.81 -31.81 -1.58
CA PHE A 312 -10.73 -32.78 -2.18
C PHE A 312 -10.65 -32.87 -3.71
N ASN A 313 -10.05 -31.90 -4.41
CA ASN A 313 -9.85 -31.97 -5.87
C ASN A 313 -8.77 -32.97 -6.37
N PRO A 314 -7.79 -33.47 -5.58
CA PRO A 314 -6.89 -34.54 -6.07
C PRO A 314 -7.58 -35.87 -6.36
N LEU A 315 -8.84 -36.06 -5.92
CA LEU A 315 -9.64 -37.25 -6.23
C LEU A 315 -10.24 -37.23 -7.66
N ARG A 316 -10.03 -36.16 -8.44
CA ARG A 316 -10.47 -36.02 -9.83
C ARG A 316 -9.32 -36.08 -10.85
N SER A 317 -8.17 -36.67 -10.52
CA SER A 317 -7.25 -37.05 -11.60
C SER A 317 -8.00 -38.02 -12.52
N PRO A 318 -8.14 -37.72 -13.82
CA PRO A 318 -8.59 -38.73 -14.76
C PRO A 318 -7.53 -39.83 -14.69
N TYR A 319 -7.90 -41.02 -14.23
CA TYR A 319 -7.08 -42.20 -14.45
C TYR A 319 -6.68 -42.17 -15.93
N PRO A 320 -5.38 -42.28 -16.28
CA PRO A 320 -4.99 -42.36 -17.67
C PRO A 320 -5.68 -43.59 -18.26
N SER A 321 -6.69 -43.36 -19.09
CA SER A 321 -7.44 -44.37 -19.84
C SER A 321 -6.58 -44.90 -21.01
N SER A 322 -5.32 -45.25 -20.72
CA SER A 322 -4.37 -45.82 -21.66
C SER A 322 -3.85 -47.16 -21.12
N LEU A 323 -4.78 -48.09 -20.90
CA LEU A 323 -4.50 -49.52 -21.05
C LEU A 323 -5.31 -49.99 -22.27
N SER A 324 -4.86 -49.56 -23.45
CA SER A 324 -5.17 -50.24 -24.70
C SER A 324 -4.34 -51.53 -24.74
N PRO A 325 -4.94 -52.74 -24.76
CA PRO A 325 -4.21 -53.99 -24.89
C PRO A 325 -3.79 -54.16 -26.36
N SER A 326 -2.69 -53.53 -26.76
CA SER A 326 -2.07 -53.74 -28.08
C SER A 326 -0.86 -54.65 -27.94
N GLY A 327 -0.94 -55.88 -28.47
CA GLY A 327 0.27 -56.61 -28.89
C GLY A 327 0.39 -58.09 -28.52
N PHE A 328 -0.62 -58.93 -28.73
CA PHE A 328 -0.39 -60.37 -28.96
C PHE A 328 -0.29 -60.60 -30.47
N THR A 329 0.92 -60.60 -31.01
CA THR A 329 1.20 -61.03 -32.38
C THR A 329 1.39 -62.55 -32.41
N TYR A 330 0.46 -63.28 -33.04
CA TYR A 330 0.65 -64.70 -33.36
C TYR A 330 1.57 -64.85 -34.58
N PRO A 331 2.59 -65.72 -34.56
CA PRO A 331 3.40 -66.00 -35.73
C PRO A 331 2.71 -67.05 -36.61
N THR A 332 2.08 -66.64 -37.71
CA THR A 332 1.69 -67.54 -38.79
C THR A 332 2.88 -67.77 -39.71
N ARG A 333 3.51 -68.95 -39.62
CA ARG A 333 4.41 -69.47 -40.64
C ARG A 333 4.00 -70.90 -40.97
N ILE A 334 3.23 -71.06 -42.05
CA ILE A 334 3.02 -72.35 -42.72
C ILE A 334 3.92 -72.33 -43.97
N PRO A 335 4.86 -73.27 -44.13
CA PRO A 335 5.52 -73.48 -45.40
C PRO A 335 4.64 -74.39 -46.27
N THR A 336 4.27 -73.91 -47.46
CA THR A 336 3.69 -74.73 -48.54
C THR A 336 4.79 -75.53 -49.25
N PRO A 337 4.43 -76.70 -49.84
CA PRO A 337 5.33 -77.82 -50.15
C PRO A 337 6.33 -77.57 -51.29
#